data_AF-A0A920NRC4-F1
#
_entry.id   AF-A0A920NRC4-F1
#
_cell.length_a   1.000
_cell.length_b   1.000
_cell.length_c   1.000
_cell.angle_alpha   90.00
_cell.angle_beta   90.00
_cell.angle_gamma   90.00
#
_symmetry.space_group_name_H-M   'P 1'
#
loop_
_entity.id
_entity.type
_entity.pdbx_description
1 polymer ?
#
loop_
_entity_poly.entity_id
_entity_poly.type
_entity_poly.pdbx_seq_one_letter_code
_entity_poly.pdbx_strand_id
1 'polypeptide(L)'
;MKDFLSMSFLLILRLNWVFYRINVFHLINNILTKIGEFLMMKFSRNRNIGIIVFLLLFGCGKKEKEVVLIERDGVTYEQGAQKPYTGKMSSKYNNGNMKTEGEYKDGLPVGTWKFWDRDGTEYTGLYPSTFFMKFKAVKPWKKISEILR
;
A
#
# COMPACT_ATOMS: atom_id res chain seq x y z
N MET A 1 -71.17 15.11 50.29
CA MET A 1 -69.90 15.46 51.00
C MET A 1 -68.75 14.49 50.69
N LYS A 2 -68.99 13.19 50.45
CA LYS A 2 -67.95 12.20 50.12
C LYS A 2 -67.37 12.36 48.71
N ASP A 3 -68.16 12.82 47.74
CA ASP A 3 -67.72 12.92 46.33
C ASP A 3 -66.76 14.09 46.07
N PHE A 4 -66.87 15.17 46.85
CA PHE A 4 -66.01 16.35 46.72
C PHE A 4 -64.59 16.10 47.25
N LEU A 5 -64.47 15.31 48.31
CA LEU A 5 -63.18 14.86 48.87
C LEU A 5 -62.46 13.84 47.95
N SER A 6 -63.23 13.07 47.18
CA SER A 6 -62.69 12.12 46.20
C SER A 6 -62.09 12.82 44.99
N MET A 7 -62.79 13.82 44.43
CA MET A 7 -62.27 14.57 43.28
C MET A 7 -61.01 15.38 43.60
N SER A 8 -60.92 16.00 44.79
CA SER A 8 -59.73 16.74 45.21
C SER A 8 -58.51 15.83 45.42
N PHE A 9 -58.72 14.63 45.96
CA PHE A 9 -57.66 13.63 46.11
C PHE A 9 -57.11 13.13 44.77
N LEU A 10 -57.99 12.87 43.79
CA LEU A 10 -57.58 12.47 42.44
C LEU A 10 -56.83 13.59 41.70
N LEU A 11 -57.21 14.86 41.93
CA LEU A 11 -56.49 16.03 41.40
C LEU A 11 -55.07 16.13 41.98
N ILE A 12 -54.90 15.91 43.28
CA ILE A 12 -53.58 15.94 43.93
C ILE A 12 -52.69 14.81 43.40
N LEU A 13 -53.22 13.60 43.24
CA LEU A 13 -52.47 12.48 42.64
C LEU A 13 -52.05 12.77 41.20
N ARG A 14 -52.94 13.40 40.42
CA ARG A 14 -52.66 13.77 39.02
C ARG A 14 -51.60 14.87 38.93
N LEU A 15 -51.64 15.87 39.81
CA LEU A 15 -50.64 16.93 39.88
C LEU A 15 -49.27 16.38 40.32
N ASN A 16 -49.22 15.54 41.37
CA ASN A 16 -47.98 14.90 41.82
C ASN A 16 -47.36 14.02 40.73
N TRP A 17 -48.19 13.30 39.95
CA TRP A 17 -47.71 12.50 38.83
C TRP A 17 -47.14 13.35 37.69
N VAL A 18 -47.75 14.51 37.40
CA VAL A 18 -47.22 15.48 36.43
C VAL A 18 -45.89 16.07 36.91
N PHE A 19 -45.78 16.47 38.18
CA PHE A 19 -44.53 16.97 38.75
C PHE A 19 -43.41 15.91 38.75
N TYR A 20 -43.73 14.66 39.10
CA TYR A 20 -42.78 13.54 39.02
C TYR A 20 -42.28 13.35 37.59
N ARG A 21 -43.19 13.38 36.60
CA ARG A 21 -42.84 13.22 35.18
C ARG A 21 -41.94 14.36 34.67
N ILE A 22 -42.22 15.60 35.08
CA ILE A 22 -41.39 16.78 34.72
C ILE A 22 -40.00 16.67 35.34
N ASN A 23 -39.90 16.31 36.63
CA ASN A 23 -38.61 16.16 37.31
C ASN A 23 -37.76 15.02 36.72
N VAL A 24 -38.38 13.88 36.39
CA VAL A 24 -37.71 12.76 35.73
C VAL A 24 -37.22 13.15 34.34
N PHE A 25 -38.01 13.89 33.56
CA PHE A 25 -37.61 14.40 32.25
C PHE A 25 -36.43 15.38 32.34
N HIS A 26 -36.46 16.31 33.31
CA HIS A 26 -35.34 17.22 33.56
C HIS A 26 -34.06 16.49 33.98
N LEU A 27 -34.18 15.48 34.84
CA LEU A 27 -33.04 14.66 35.28
C LEU A 27 -32.41 13.89 34.11
N ILE A 28 -33.24 13.27 33.26
CA ILE A 28 -32.76 12.55 32.07
C ILE A 28 -32.04 13.51 31.12
N ASN A 29 -32.63 14.67 30.82
CA ASN A 29 -32.01 15.64 29.91
C ASN A 29 -30.67 16.16 30.45
N ASN A 30 -30.56 16.44 31.76
CA ASN A 30 -29.31 16.90 32.38
C ASN A 30 -28.22 15.80 32.38
N ILE A 31 -28.61 14.54 32.51
CA ILE A 31 -27.68 13.41 32.37
C ILE A 31 -27.24 13.27 30.91
N LEU A 32 -28.16 13.36 29.95
CA LEU A 32 -27.87 13.28 28.52
C LEU A 32 -26.95 14.42 28.05
N THR A 33 -27.16 15.64 28.51
CA THR A 33 -26.28 16.78 28.19
C THR A 33 -24.89 16.59 28.78
N LYS A 34 -24.77 16.12 30.03
CA LYS A 34 -23.47 15.83 30.65
C LYS A 34 -22.73 14.66 29.98
N ILE A 35 -23.46 13.64 29.53
CA ILE A 35 -22.89 12.54 28.73
C ILE A 35 -22.41 13.09 27.38
N GLY A 36 -23.19 13.96 26.73
CA GLY A 36 -22.80 14.64 25.50
C GLY A 36 -21.51 15.47 25.68
N GLU A 37 -21.42 16.28 26.73
CA GLU A 37 -20.20 17.04 27.07
C GLU A 37 -19.01 16.11 27.36
N PHE A 38 -19.21 15.00 28.07
CA PHE A 38 -18.17 14.01 28.35
C PHE A 38 -17.67 13.29 27.08
N LEU A 39 -18.58 12.93 26.16
CA LEU A 39 -18.25 12.31 24.87
C LEU A 39 -17.54 13.29 23.93
N MET A 40 -17.92 14.58 23.96
CA MET A 40 -17.29 15.64 23.18
C MET A 40 -15.95 16.12 23.77
N MET A 41 -15.65 15.82 25.04
CA MET A 41 -14.41 16.23 25.75
C MET A 41 -13.20 15.29 25.63
N LYS A 42 -13.16 14.35 24.67
CA LYS A 42 -11.97 13.50 24.47
C LYS A 42 -11.43 13.40 23.04
N PHE A 43 -11.82 14.28 22.13
CA PHE A 43 -11.22 14.32 20.78
C PHE A 43 -10.45 15.59 20.45
N SER A 44 -10.46 16.60 21.33
CA SER A 44 -9.82 17.90 21.07
C SER A 44 -8.91 18.33 22.21
N ARG A 45 -7.78 17.62 22.38
CA ARG A 45 -6.64 18.19 23.11
C ARG A 45 -5.31 18.09 22.36
N ASN A 46 -5.15 17.10 21.48
CA ASN A 46 -3.96 17.01 20.65
C ASN A 46 -4.35 16.71 19.20
N ARG A 47 -4.64 17.78 18.42
CA ARG A 47 -4.80 17.73 16.95
C ARG A 47 -3.63 17.01 16.25
N ASN A 48 -2.46 17.02 16.89
CA ASN A 48 -1.25 16.36 16.43
C ASN A 48 -1.26 14.82 16.61
N ILE A 49 -2.00 14.26 17.57
CA ILE A 49 -2.09 12.79 17.75
C ILE A 49 -2.75 12.15 16.52
N GLY A 50 -3.79 12.77 15.97
CA GLY A 50 -4.44 12.29 14.75
C GLY A 50 -3.48 12.22 13.56
N ILE A 51 -2.59 13.21 13.43
CA ILE A 51 -1.58 13.25 12.36
C ILE A 51 -0.52 12.15 12.58
N ILE A 52 -0.08 11.93 13.82
CA ILE A 52 0.91 10.87 14.14
C ILE A 52 0.33 9.48 13.84
N VAL A 53 -0.92 9.22 14.24
CA VAL A 53 -1.61 7.96 13.93
C VAL A 53 -1.79 7.79 12.42
N PHE A 54 -2.11 8.86 11.69
CA PHE A 54 -2.22 8.83 10.23
C PHE A 54 -0.87 8.53 9.54
N LEU A 55 0.23 9.15 9.98
CA LEU A 55 1.57 8.89 9.46
C LEU A 55 2.02 7.44 9.72
N LEU A 56 1.63 6.86 10.86
CA LEU A 56 1.93 5.46 11.19
C LEU A 56 1.12 4.47 10.33
N LEU A 57 -0.11 4.82 9.92
CA LEU A 57 -0.97 3.95 9.11
C LEU A 57 -0.59 3.94 7.62
N PHE A 58 -0.08 5.05 7.08
CA PHE A 58 0.30 5.17 5.67
C PHE A 58 1.82 5.03 5.41
N GLY A 59 2.62 4.81 6.45
CA GLY A 59 4.07 4.62 6.37
C GLY A 59 4.50 3.26 5.80
N CYS A 60 3.84 2.74 4.76
CA CYS A 60 4.31 1.56 4.04
C CYS A 60 5.20 2.00 2.88
N GLY A 61 6.48 2.25 3.17
CA GLY A 61 7.50 2.46 2.15
C GLY A 61 7.72 1.15 1.37
N LYS A 62 7.16 1.04 0.17
CA LYS A 62 7.46 -0.06 -0.75
C LYS A 62 8.94 0.00 -1.11
N LYS A 63 9.74 -0.91 -0.56
CA LYS A 63 11.13 -1.11 -0.99
C LYS A 63 11.09 -1.75 -2.38
N GLU A 64 11.59 -1.03 -3.39
CA GLU A 64 11.82 -1.56 -4.74
C GLU A 64 12.81 -2.73 -4.60
N LYS A 65 12.38 -3.95 -4.95
CA LYS A 65 13.25 -5.12 -4.88
C LYS A 65 14.31 -4.96 -5.97
N GLU A 66 15.57 -4.91 -5.56
CA GLU A 66 16.70 -4.93 -6.48
C GLU A 66 16.78 -6.34 -7.12
N VAL A 67 16.42 -6.44 -8.39
CA VAL A 67 16.51 -7.69 -9.14
C VAL A 67 17.97 -7.91 -9.54
N VAL A 68 18.63 -8.83 -8.84
CA VAL A 68 20.00 -9.23 -9.17
C VAL A 68 19.96 -10.21 -10.34
N LEU A 69 20.43 -9.77 -11.50
CA LEU A 69 20.56 -10.59 -12.69
C LEU A 69 21.96 -11.22 -12.75
N ILE A 70 22.01 -12.53 -12.98
CA ILE A 70 23.23 -13.33 -13.10
C ILE A 70 23.29 -13.90 -14.51
N GLU A 71 24.40 -13.68 -15.19
CA GLU A 71 24.66 -14.30 -16.50
C GLU A 71 25.25 -15.70 -16.31
N ARG A 72 24.68 -16.69 -17.00
CA ARG A 72 25.18 -18.08 -17.07
C ARG A 72 25.17 -18.51 -18.54
N ASP A 73 26.32 -18.88 -19.08
CA ASP A 73 26.49 -19.33 -20.47
C ASP A 73 25.97 -18.35 -21.55
N GLY A 74 26.01 -17.04 -21.26
CA GLY A 74 25.49 -15.98 -22.14
C GLY A 74 23.97 -15.85 -22.13
N VAL A 75 23.31 -16.37 -21.09
CA VAL A 75 21.87 -16.23 -20.84
C VAL A 75 21.69 -15.64 -19.45
N THR A 76 20.83 -14.62 -19.35
CA THR A 76 20.57 -13.90 -18.10
C THR A 76 19.46 -14.57 -17.29
N TYR A 77 19.68 -14.73 -15.99
CA TYR A 77 18.75 -15.30 -15.02
C TYR A 77 18.58 -14.36 -13.83
N GLU A 78 17.41 -14.34 -13.20
CA GLU A 78 17.27 -13.75 -11.87
C GLU A 78 17.95 -14.65 -10.83
N GLN A 79 18.53 -14.07 -9.78
CA GLN A 79 19.19 -14.81 -8.72
C GLN A 79 18.24 -15.85 -8.09
N GLY A 80 18.62 -17.12 -8.15
CA GLY A 80 17.81 -18.25 -7.66
C GLY A 80 16.79 -18.78 -8.67
N ALA A 81 16.60 -18.13 -9.82
CA ALA A 81 15.74 -18.64 -10.87
C ALA A 81 16.40 -19.81 -11.64
N GLN A 82 15.57 -20.79 -11.99
CA GLN A 82 15.96 -21.87 -12.90
C GLN A 82 15.66 -21.54 -14.37
N LYS A 83 14.73 -20.61 -14.61
CA LYS A 83 14.32 -20.20 -15.95
C LYS A 83 15.00 -18.88 -16.36
N PRO A 84 15.34 -18.71 -17.65
CA PRO A 84 15.89 -17.45 -18.14
C PRO A 84 14.97 -16.27 -17.84
N TYR A 85 15.57 -15.13 -17.51
CA TYR A 85 14.84 -13.92 -17.18
C TYR A 85 14.09 -13.36 -18.39
N THR A 86 12.84 -12.96 -18.19
CA THR A 86 12.02 -12.31 -19.22
C THR A 86 11.26 -11.18 -18.57
N GLY A 87 11.45 -9.96 -19.06
CA GLY A 87 10.84 -8.76 -18.51
C GLY A 87 11.70 -7.52 -18.68
N LYS A 88 11.15 -6.39 -18.21
CA LYS A 88 11.82 -5.10 -18.20
C LYS A 88 12.88 -5.06 -17.12
N MET A 89 14.04 -4.54 -17.46
CA MET A 89 15.14 -4.30 -16.55
C MET A 89 15.51 -2.82 -16.57
N SER A 90 15.71 -2.26 -15.39
CA SER A 90 16.32 -0.96 -15.23
C SER A 90 17.38 -1.01 -14.14
N SER A 91 18.43 -0.21 -14.31
CA SER A 91 19.50 -0.06 -13.33
C SER A 91 19.71 1.42 -13.08
N LYS A 92 19.99 1.78 -11.83
CA LYS A 92 20.29 3.16 -11.41
C LYS A 92 21.74 3.23 -10.91
N TYR A 93 22.35 4.40 -11.04
CA TYR A 93 23.58 4.73 -10.35
C TYR A 93 23.34 4.89 -8.84
N ASN A 94 24.42 4.90 -8.06
CA ASN A 94 24.36 5.10 -6.60
C ASN A 94 23.71 6.44 -6.19
N ASN A 95 23.70 7.43 -7.09
CA ASN A 95 23.04 8.73 -6.89
C ASN A 95 21.53 8.69 -7.21
N GLY A 96 20.99 7.55 -7.64
CA GLY A 96 19.58 7.36 -8.00
C GLY A 96 19.23 7.66 -9.45
N ASN A 97 20.16 8.23 -10.24
CA ASN A 97 19.92 8.50 -11.66
C ASN A 97 19.83 7.20 -12.45
N MET A 98 19.00 7.19 -13.49
CA MET A 98 18.91 6.05 -14.39
C MET A 98 20.27 5.79 -15.04
N LYS A 99 20.65 4.52 -15.13
CA LYS A 99 21.90 4.06 -15.76
C LYS A 99 21.59 3.29 -17.03
N THR A 100 20.66 2.34 -16.95
CA THR A 100 20.22 1.55 -18.11
C THR A 100 18.75 1.22 -18.02
N GLU A 101 18.09 1.10 -19.16
CA GLU A 101 16.73 0.60 -19.28
C GLU A 101 16.59 -0.25 -20.54
N GLY A 102 15.91 -1.39 -20.43
CA GLY A 102 15.69 -2.27 -21.56
C GLY A 102 14.81 -3.46 -21.20
N GLU A 103 14.74 -4.42 -22.12
CA GLU A 103 13.94 -5.63 -21.95
C GLU A 103 14.77 -6.87 -22.28
N TYR A 104 14.55 -7.92 -21.50
CA TYR A 104 15.05 -9.25 -21.75
C TYR A 104 13.92 -10.18 -22.17
N LYS A 105 14.22 -11.09 -23.10
CA LYS A 105 13.36 -12.21 -23.47
C LYS A 105 14.18 -13.49 -23.54
N ASP A 106 13.76 -14.51 -22.82
CA ASP A 106 14.47 -15.79 -22.70
C ASP A 106 15.94 -15.62 -22.28
N GLY A 107 16.20 -14.64 -21.41
CA GLY A 107 17.54 -14.28 -20.90
C GLY A 107 18.42 -13.54 -21.89
N LEU A 108 17.88 -13.03 -23.01
CA LEU A 108 18.61 -12.29 -24.04
C LEU A 108 18.06 -10.86 -24.16
N PRO A 109 18.92 -9.84 -24.35
CA PRO A 109 18.47 -8.46 -24.52
C PRO A 109 17.71 -8.33 -25.84
N VAL A 110 16.54 -7.67 -25.80
CA VAL A 110 15.70 -7.43 -26.97
C VAL A 110 15.21 -5.99 -27.03
N GLY A 111 14.93 -5.53 -28.24
CA GLY A 111 14.35 -4.21 -28.49
C GLY A 111 15.37 -3.09 -28.32
N THR A 112 14.87 -1.92 -27.96
CA THR A 112 15.66 -0.71 -27.80
C THR A 112 16.16 -0.61 -26.36
N TRP A 113 17.47 -0.56 -26.21
CA TRP A 113 18.14 -0.36 -24.92
C TRP A 113 18.63 1.07 -24.80
N LYS A 114 18.36 1.67 -23.65
CA LYS A 114 18.79 3.02 -23.32
C LYS A 114 19.83 2.96 -22.22
N PHE A 115 20.87 3.78 -22.36
CA PHE A 115 21.96 3.91 -21.43
C PHE A 115 22.14 5.40 -21.15
N TRP A 116 22.36 5.76 -19.89
CA TRP A 116 22.67 7.12 -19.50
C TRP A 116 24.03 7.13 -18.82
N ASP A 117 24.89 8.08 -19.18
CA ASP A 117 26.12 8.34 -18.42
C ASP A 117 25.81 9.11 -17.12
N ARG A 118 26.79 9.27 -16.24
CA ARG A 118 26.65 10.03 -14.98
C ARG A 118 26.24 11.48 -15.21
N ASP A 119 26.64 12.05 -16.35
CA ASP A 119 26.30 13.41 -16.76
C ASP A 119 24.88 13.52 -17.38
N GLY A 120 24.18 12.39 -17.54
CA GLY A 120 22.82 12.33 -18.07
C GLY A 120 22.71 12.21 -19.59
N THR A 121 23.83 12.12 -20.31
CA THR A 121 23.83 11.88 -21.76
C THR A 121 23.26 10.50 -22.08
N GLU A 122 22.23 10.46 -22.93
CA GLU A 122 21.54 9.23 -23.34
C GLU A 122 22.17 8.64 -24.61
N TYR A 123 22.40 7.32 -24.57
CA TYR A 123 22.82 6.49 -25.68
C TYR A 123 21.78 5.39 -25.90
N THR A 124 21.47 5.10 -27.16
CA THR A 124 20.48 4.08 -27.51
C THR A 124 21.09 3.00 -28.39
N GLY A 125 20.86 1.74 -28.05
CA GLY A 125 21.26 0.57 -28.84
C GLY A 125 20.06 -0.29 -29.24
N LEU A 126 20.05 -0.81 -30.47
CA LEU A 126 19.02 -1.72 -30.95
C LEU A 126 19.49 -3.17 -30.89
N TYR A 127 18.71 -4.01 -30.21
CA TYR A 127 18.95 -5.44 -30.04
C TYR A 127 17.82 -6.24 -30.69
N PRO A 128 17.91 -6.53 -32.00
CA PRO A 128 16.89 -7.32 -32.69
C PRO A 128 16.88 -8.76 -32.16
N SER A 129 15.70 -9.25 -31.80
CA SER A 129 15.50 -10.60 -31.24
C SER A 129 15.98 -11.73 -32.18
N THR A 130 15.89 -11.50 -33.50
CA THR A 130 16.30 -12.45 -34.53
C THR A 130 17.80 -12.76 -34.51
N PHE A 131 18.63 -11.78 -34.13
CA PHE A 131 20.08 -11.94 -34.06
C PHE A 131 20.45 -13.01 -33.03
N PHE A 132 19.94 -12.90 -31.80
CA PHE A 132 20.27 -13.85 -30.74
C PHE A 132 19.61 -15.22 -30.93
N MET A 133 18.44 -15.30 -31.55
CA MET A 133 17.84 -16.58 -31.93
C MET A 133 18.77 -17.38 -32.85
N LYS A 134 19.44 -16.73 -33.80
CA LYS A 134 20.43 -17.37 -34.67
C LYS A 134 21.62 -17.92 -33.86
N PHE A 135 22.15 -17.17 -32.89
CA PHE A 135 23.24 -17.65 -32.03
C PHE A 135 22.82 -18.79 -31.10
N LYS A 136 21.61 -18.76 -30.55
CA LYS A 136 21.06 -19.83 -29.70
C LYS A 136 20.92 -21.15 -30.49
N ALA A 137 20.49 -21.08 -31.75
CA ALA A 137 20.42 -22.23 -32.64
C ALA A 137 21.79 -22.79 -33.04
N VAL A 138 22.86 -22.00 -32.97
CA VAL A 138 24.24 -22.41 -33.26
C VAL A 138 24.95 -23.02 -32.03
N LYS A 139 24.48 -22.73 -30.80
CA LYS A 139 25.03 -23.29 -29.55
C LYS A 139 24.76 -24.79 -29.24
N PRO A 140 23.88 -25.60 -29.89
CA PRO A 140 23.67 -27.00 -29.47
C PRO A 140 24.88 -27.92 -29.72
N TRP A 141 25.82 -27.54 -30.59
CA TRP A 141 27.00 -28.35 -30.92
C TRP A 141 28.07 -28.36 -29.84
N LYS A 142 28.11 -27.36 -28.94
CA LYS A 142 29.08 -27.31 -27.83
C LYS A 142 28.88 -28.44 -26.81
N LYS A 143 27.68 -29.02 -26.74
CA LYS A 143 27.35 -30.10 -25.80
C LYS A 143 27.80 -31.49 -26.29
N ILE A 144 28.03 -31.67 -27.59
CA ILE A 144 28.47 -32.95 -28.16
C ILE A 144 29.97 -33.17 -27.93
N SER A 145 30.78 -32.11 -27.91
CA SER A 145 32.23 -32.21 -27.65
C SER A 145 32.60 -32.61 -26.22
N GLU A 146 31.68 -32.50 -25.25
CA GLU A 146 31.88 -32.96 -23.86
C GLU A 146 31.43 -34.40 -23.62
N ILE A 147 30.59 -34.95 -24.49
CA ILE A 147 30.08 -36.34 -24.40
C ILE A 147 31.06 -37.33 -25.06
N LEU A 148 31.95 -36.87 -25.93
CA LEU A 148 32.94 -37.69 -26.64
C LEU A 148 34.32 -37.74 -25.94
N ARG A 149 34.38 -37.54 -24.61
CA ARG A 149 35.63 -37.59 -23.84
C ARG A 149 35.64 -38.73 -22.83
#